data_AF-A0A820ZJ44-F1
#
_entry.id   AF-A0A820ZJ44-F1
#
_cell.length_a   1.000
_cell.length_b   1.000
_cell.length_c   1.000
_cell.angle_alpha   90.00
_cell.angle_beta   90.00
_cell.angle_gamma   90.00
#
_symmetry.space_group_name_H-M   'P 1'
#
loop_
_entity.id
_entity.type
_entity.pdbx_description
1 polymer ?
#
loop_
_entity_poly.entity_id
_entity_poly.type
_entity_poly.pdbx_seq_one_letter_code
_entity_poly.pdbx_strand_id
1 'polypeptide(L)'
;MTVQKIARGPISLDLVDLENDSVVLVNERYSGNEQSLQNWSIHRQIDQQPEIVYQFPSEYSLKPRQTVRIFSKRGSQLTSSVSNGLVADKIDTWSIGQHMITRLIDDHNEEKAVLTQIFQ
;
A
#
# COMPACT_ATOMS: atom_id res chain seq x y z
N MET A 1 -16.44 -2.25 10.79
CA MET A 1 -15.44 -2.56 9.74
C MET A 1 -14.70 -3.82 10.13
N THR A 2 -14.72 -4.84 9.27
CA THR A 2 -13.93 -6.07 9.41
C THR A 2 -12.67 -5.96 8.57
N VAL A 3 -11.53 -6.39 9.10
CA VAL A 3 -10.23 -6.35 8.43
C VAL A 3 -9.57 -7.72 8.45
N GLN A 4 -9.06 -8.17 7.31
CA GLN A 4 -8.26 -9.39 7.19
C GLN A 4 -6.96 -9.08 6.43
N LYS A 5 -5.85 -9.65 6.88
CA LYS A 5 -4.51 -9.48 6.30
C LYS A 5 -3.88 -10.84 6.04
N ILE A 6 -3.29 -10.99 4.86
CA ILE A 6 -2.47 -12.15 4.51
C ILE A 6 -1.18 -11.61 3.88
N ALA A 7 -0.03 -12.17 4.26
CA ALA A 7 1.26 -11.83 3.69
C ALA A 7 2.05 -13.10 3.35
N ARG A 8 2.77 -13.04 2.23
CA ARG A 8 3.62 -14.07 1.64
C ARG A 8 4.97 -13.43 1.35
N GLY A 9 5.83 -13.45 2.36
CA GLY A 9 7.15 -12.83 2.30
C GLY A 9 7.32 -11.72 3.33
N PRO A 10 8.34 -10.87 3.16
CA PRO A 10 8.74 -9.94 4.21
C PRO A 10 7.93 -8.65 4.26
N ILE A 11 7.23 -8.29 3.18
CA ILE A 11 6.44 -7.06 3.11
C ILE A 11 4.98 -7.41 3.34
N SER A 12 4.37 -6.72 4.29
CA SER A 12 2.94 -6.84 4.61
C SER A 12 2.22 -5.51 4.37
N LEU A 13 0.91 -5.60 4.12
CA LEU A 13 -0.01 -4.45 4.13
C LEU A 13 -0.42 -4.19 5.58
N ASP A 14 0.09 -3.10 6.16
CA ASP A 14 -0.24 -2.75 7.53
C ASP A 14 -1.61 -2.08 7.64
N LEU A 15 -1.91 -1.03 6.89
CA LEU A 15 -3.26 -0.48 6.90
C LEU A 15 -3.54 0.35 5.67
N VAL A 16 -4.83 0.64 5.47
CA VAL A 16 -5.28 1.72 4.60
C VAL A 16 -5.88 2.76 5.53
N ASP A 17 -5.21 3.91 5.60
CA ASP A 17 -5.61 5.04 6.43
C ASP A 17 -6.62 5.89 5.65
N LEU A 18 -7.84 5.93 6.15
CA LEU A 18 -8.94 6.66 5.54
C LEU A 18 -8.90 8.16 5.85
N GLU A 19 -8.28 8.55 6.97
CA GLU A 19 -8.15 9.94 7.40
C GLU A 19 -7.08 10.65 6.57
N ASN A 20 -5.92 10.01 6.42
CA ASN A 20 -4.80 10.54 5.66
C ASN A 20 -4.80 10.09 4.19
N ASP A 21 -5.83 9.34 3.76
CA ASP A 21 -6.00 8.78 2.43
C ASP A 21 -4.69 8.17 1.88
N SER A 22 -4.25 7.09 2.53
CA SER A 22 -2.95 6.47 2.25
C SER A 22 -2.94 4.96 2.50
N VAL A 23 -2.06 4.24 1.80
CA VAL A 23 -1.76 2.83 2.03
C VAL A 23 -0.43 2.72 2.78
N VAL A 24 -0.34 1.84 3.76
CA VAL A 24 0.84 1.65 4.60
C VAL A 24 1.36 0.23 4.44
N LEU A 25 2.64 0.09 4.08
CA LEU A 25 3.36 -1.17 4.05
C LEU A 25 4.45 -1.20 5.12
N VAL A 26 4.78 -2.39 5.61
CA VAL A 26 5.89 -2.59 6.54
C VAL A 26 6.76 -3.76 6.09
N ASN A 27 8.07 -3.62 6.27
CA ASN A 27 8.99 -4.75 6.18
C ASN A 27 9.10 -5.43 7.55
N GLU A 28 8.51 -6.62 7.65
CA GLU A 28 8.39 -7.40 8.88
C GLU A 28 9.69 -8.08 9.31
N ARG A 29 10.74 -8.05 8.48
CA ARG A 29 12.04 -8.61 8.86
C ARG A 29 12.62 -7.84 10.04
N TYR A 30 13.23 -8.57 10.97
CA TYR A 30 13.98 -7.98 12.08
C TYR A 30 15.39 -7.51 11.66
N SER A 31 16.00 -8.17 10.66
CA SER A 31 17.38 -7.93 10.22
C SER A 31 17.57 -8.37 8.76
N GLY A 32 18.75 -8.11 8.20
CA GLY A 32 19.14 -8.43 6.83
C GLY A 32 19.13 -7.22 5.90
N ASN A 33 19.24 -7.50 4.61
CA ASN A 33 19.23 -6.45 3.58
C ASN A 33 17.83 -5.83 3.44
N GLU A 34 17.79 -4.62 2.91
CA GLU A 34 16.55 -3.99 2.47
C GLU A 34 15.89 -4.79 1.35
N GLN A 35 14.56 -4.76 1.32
CA GLN A 35 13.79 -5.36 0.25
C GLN A 35 13.60 -4.31 -0.85
N SER A 36 14.17 -4.57 -2.02
CA SER A 36 13.82 -3.80 -3.22
C SER A 36 12.36 -4.06 -3.58
N LEU A 37 11.63 -2.98 -3.86
CA LEU A 37 10.26 -2.99 -4.40
C LEU A 37 10.27 -2.50 -5.85
N GLN A 38 11.41 -2.58 -6.53
CA GLN A 38 11.52 -2.29 -7.95
C GLN A 38 10.52 -3.13 -8.74
N ASN A 39 9.73 -2.48 -9.59
CA ASN A 39 8.68 -3.09 -10.39
C ASN A 39 7.52 -3.75 -9.61
N TRP A 40 7.44 -3.55 -8.30
CA TRP A 40 6.27 -3.97 -7.52
C TRP A 40 5.13 -2.97 -7.72
N SER A 41 3.91 -3.40 -7.41
CA SER A 41 2.72 -2.56 -7.49
C SER A 41 1.73 -2.80 -6.35
N ILE A 42 0.93 -1.79 -6.05
CA ILE A 42 -0.28 -1.89 -5.22
C ILE A 42 -1.49 -1.88 -6.15
N HIS A 43 -2.34 -2.88 -5.98
CA HIS A 43 -3.59 -3.06 -6.72
C HIS A 43 -4.77 -2.95 -5.75
N ARG A 44 -5.64 -1.96 -5.93
CA ARG A 44 -6.77 -1.73 -5.05
C ARG A 44 -8.09 -1.79 -5.81
N GLN A 45 -8.89 -2.80 -5.47
CA GLN A 45 -10.25 -3.01 -5.96
C GLN A 45 -11.25 -2.52 -4.92
N ILE A 46 -12.25 -1.77 -5.36
CA ILE A 46 -13.27 -1.16 -4.49
C ILE A 46 -14.63 -1.44 -5.10
N ASP A 47 -15.44 -2.24 -4.41
CA ASP A 47 -16.72 -2.73 -4.91
C ASP A 47 -16.58 -3.23 -6.37
N GLN A 48 -17.36 -2.69 -7.30
CA GLN A 48 -17.30 -3.01 -8.74
C GLN A 48 -16.66 -1.89 -9.58
N GLN A 49 -15.89 -1.00 -8.95
CA GLN A 49 -15.22 0.11 -9.64
C GLN A 49 -13.96 -0.35 -10.37
N PRO A 50 -13.45 0.43 -11.34
CA PRO A 50 -12.14 0.16 -11.93
C PRO A 50 -11.04 0.07 -10.86
N GLU A 51 -10.10 -0.84 -11.06
CA GLU A 51 -8.98 -1.03 -10.15
C GLU A 51 -8.03 0.18 -10.17
N ILE A 52 -7.60 0.59 -8.97
CA ILE A 52 -6.55 1.59 -8.78
C ILE A 52 -5.21 0.86 -8.72
N VAL A 53 -4.25 1.28 -9.55
CA VAL A 53 -2.90 0.69 -9.60
C VAL A 53 -1.85 1.75 -9.31
N TYR A 54 -0.96 1.46 -8.37
CA TYR A 54 0.24 2.23 -8.08
C TYR A 54 1.48 1.41 -8.35
N GLN A 55 2.43 1.95 -9.11
CA GLN A 55 3.73 1.34 -9.34
C GLN A 55 4.77 2.00 -8.42
N PHE A 56 5.61 1.20 -7.76
CA PHE A 56 6.72 1.74 -6.97
C PHE A 56 7.80 2.39 -7.86
N PRO A 57 8.52 3.42 -7.37
CA PRO A 57 9.70 3.95 -8.05
C PRO A 57 10.76 2.86 -8.29
N SER A 58 11.50 2.95 -9.39
CA SER A 58 12.45 1.90 -9.80
C SER A 58 13.54 1.62 -8.76
N GLU A 59 13.94 2.62 -7.99
CA GLU A 59 15.01 2.52 -6.99
C GLU A 59 14.48 2.48 -5.54
N TYR A 60 13.22 2.08 -5.33
CA TYR A 60 12.64 2.06 -3.99
C TYR A 60 12.97 0.78 -3.22
N SER A 61 13.58 0.93 -2.04
CA SER A 61 13.89 -0.16 -1.12
C SER A 61 13.37 0.11 0.28
N LEU A 62 12.84 -0.92 0.94
CA LEU A 62 12.34 -0.83 2.31
C LEU A 62 13.22 -1.63 3.28
N LYS A 63 13.86 -0.94 4.22
CA LYS A 63 14.72 -1.55 5.24
C LYS A 63 13.92 -2.40 6.25
N PRO A 64 14.55 -3.38 6.92
CA PRO A 64 13.91 -4.13 8.00
C PRO A 64 13.26 -3.21 9.04
N ARG A 65 12.09 -3.59 9.55
CA ARG A 65 11.28 -2.84 10.53
C ARG A 65 10.80 -1.45 10.08
N GLN A 66 11.11 -1.02 8.87
CA GLN A 66 10.64 0.26 8.37
C GLN A 66 9.25 0.14 7.74
N THR A 67 8.54 1.25 7.82
CA THR A 67 7.22 1.44 7.24
C THR A 67 7.32 2.47 6.12
N VAL A 68 6.58 2.24 5.04
CA VAL A 68 6.34 3.26 4.02
C VAL A 68 4.86 3.55 3.93
N ARG A 69 4.55 4.84 3.85
CA ARG A 69 3.20 5.33 3.62
C ARG A 69 3.11 5.90 2.21
N ILE A 70 2.14 5.45 1.44
CA ILE A 70 1.86 5.88 0.08
C ILE A 70 0.58 6.70 0.10
N PHE A 71 0.74 8.02 0.06
CA PHE A 71 -0.38 8.97 0.04
C PHE A 71 -0.97 9.05 -1.35
N SER A 72 -2.29 9.22 -1.44
CA SER A 72 -2.90 9.73 -2.67
C SER A 72 -2.48 11.19 -2.90
N LYS A 73 -2.75 11.72 -4.09
CA LYS A 73 -2.56 13.15 -4.38
C LYS A 73 -3.32 14.03 -3.40
N ARG A 74 -4.58 13.72 -3.07
CA ARG A 74 -5.34 14.49 -2.08
C ARG A 74 -4.81 14.27 -0.67
N GLY A 75 -4.53 13.03 -0.28
CA GLY A 75 -3.98 12.68 1.04
C GLY A 75 -2.69 13.42 1.35
N SER A 76 -1.82 13.60 0.35
CA SER A 76 -0.56 14.35 0.49
C SER A 76 -0.75 15.82 0.89
N GLN A 77 -1.93 16.40 0.63
CA GLN A 77 -2.28 17.78 0.98
C GLN A 77 -2.92 17.89 2.37
N LEU A 78 -3.34 16.77 2.96
CA LEU A 78 -4.01 16.71 4.26
C LEU A 78 -3.04 16.63 5.44
N THR A 79 -1.75 16.34 5.18
CA THR A 79 -0.76 16.11 6.23
C THR A 79 0.59 16.70 5.89
N SER A 80 1.27 17.25 6.90
CA SER A 80 2.66 17.71 6.80
C SER A 80 3.67 16.55 6.83
N SER A 81 3.24 15.34 7.17
CA SER A 81 4.10 14.16 7.32
C SER A 81 4.46 13.47 5.99
N VAL A 82 4.10 14.07 4.85
CA VAL A 82 4.34 13.53 3.52
C VAL A 82 5.83 13.30 3.23
N SER A 83 6.73 14.06 3.88
CA SER A 83 8.19 13.94 3.72
C SER A 83 8.73 12.55 4.07
N ASN A 84 7.97 11.77 4.83
CA ASN A 84 8.36 10.44 5.30
C ASN A 84 7.68 9.32 4.50
N GLY A 85 7.05 9.64 3.36
CA GLY A 85 6.33 8.69 2.53
C GLY A 85 6.49 8.95 1.03
N LEU A 86 5.71 8.24 0.25
CA LEU A 86 5.59 8.39 -1.21
C LEU A 86 4.26 9.05 -1.54
N VAL A 87 4.22 9.79 -2.66
CA VAL A 87 2.98 10.35 -3.20
C VAL A 87 2.65 9.65 -4.50
N ALA A 88 1.47 9.03 -4.57
CA ALA A 88 0.89 8.52 -5.81
C ALA A 88 0.20 9.66 -6.55
N ASP A 89 1.00 10.47 -7.25
CA ASP A 89 0.60 11.70 -7.94
C ASP A 89 -0.53 11.52 -8.97
N LYS A 90 -0.63 10.34 -9.59
CA LYS A 90 -1.66 9.96 -10.56
C LYS A 90 -2.93 9.37 -9.91
N ILE A 91 -2.95 9.19 -8.60
CA ILE A 91 -4.07 8.61 -7.86
C ILE A 91 -4.68 9.71 -7.01
N ASP A 92 -5.85 10.23 -7.41
CA ASP A 92 -6.49 11.33 -6.69
C ASP A 92 -6.88 10.95 -5.26
N THR A 93 -7.36 9.72 -5.05
CA THR A 93 -7.70 9.15 -3.74
C THR A 93 -7.59 7.63 -3.76
N TRP A 94 -7.24 7.01 -2.63
CA TRP A 94 -7.33 5.56 -2.48
C TRP A 94 -8.78 5.08 -2.32
N SER A 95 -9.74 6.00 -2.17
CA SER A 95 -11.18 5.73 -2.15
C SER A 95 -11.65 4.77 -1.05
N ILE A 96 -12.94 4.84 -0.75
CA ILE A 96 -13.60 4.04 0.29
C ILE A 96 -14.88 3.47 -0.32
N GLY A 97 -15.17 2.21 -0.02
CA GLY A 97 -16.38 1.51 -0.47
C GLY A 97 -16.87 0.53 0.59
N GLN A 98 -17.82 -0.32 0.24
CA GLN A 98 -18.34 -1.33 1.18
C GLN A 98 -17.41 -2.54 1.28
N HIS A 99 -16.84 -2.98 0.15
CA HIS A 99 -15.88 -4.06 0.07
C HIS A 99 -14.63 -3.58 -0.66
N MET A 100 -13.49 -3.59 0.02
CA MET A 100 -12.21 -3.17 -0.55
C MET A 100 -11.18 -4.27 -0.38
N ILE A 101 -10.44 -4.53 -1.46
CA ILE A 101 -9.34 -5.48 -1.49
C ILE A 101 -8.11 -4.72 -1.98
N THR A 102 -7.05 -4.70 -1.17
CA THR A 102 -5.76 -4.12 -1.53
C THR A 102 -4.73 -5.24 -1.61
N ARG A 103 -4.00 -5.32 -2.71
CA ARG A 103 -3.01 -6.36 -3.00
C ARG A 103 -1.65 -5.73 -3.26
N LEU A 104 -0.60 -6.38 -2.78
CA LEU A 104 0.78 -6.08 -3.13
C LEU A 104 1.26 -7.13 -4.11
N ILE A 105 1.66 -6.72 -5.31
CA ILE A 105 2.11 -7.59 -6.39
C ILE A 105 3.60 -7.32 -6.62
N ASP A 106 4.39 -8.39 -6.76
CA ASP A 106 5.83 -8.27 -7.04
C ASP A 106 6.16 -8.11 -8.54
N ASP A 107 7.44 -8.02 -8.83
CA ASP A 107 8.01 -7.92 -10.19
C ASP A 107 7.82 -9.18 -11.06
N HIS A 108 7.36 -10.29 -10.46
CA HIS A 108 7.01 -11.54 -11.13
C HIS A 108 5.50 -11.72 -11.27
N ASN A 109 4.69 -10.69 -10.98
CA ASN A 109 3.23 -10.73 -10.92
C ASN A 109 2.65 -11.67 -9.84
N GLU A 110 3.41 -11.97 -8.78
CA GLU A 110 2.94 -12.75 -7.65
C GLU A 110 2.33 -11.87 -6.55
N GLU A 111 1.18 -12.26 -6.03
CA GLU A 111 0.58 -11.60 -4.87
C GLU A 111 1.38 -11.92 -3.59
N LYS A 112 2.01 -10.89 -3.01
CA LYS A 112 2.79 -10.98 -1.77
C LYS A 112 2.02 -10.56 -0.54
N ALA A 113 1.00 -9.74 -0.66
CA ALA A 113 0.13 -9.43 0.47
C ALA A 113 -1.26 -9.06 -0.01
N VAL A 114 -2.26 -9.32 0.83
CA VAL A 114 -3.63 -8.86 0.64
C VAL A 114 -4.21 -8.33 1.95
N LEU A 115 -4.89 -7.20 1.86
CA LEU A 115 -5.66 -6.58 2.92
C LEU A 115 -7.11 -6.44 2.42
N THR A 116 -8.03 -7.12 3.09
CA THR A 116 -9.46 -7.02 2.81
C THR A 116 -10.15 -6.21 3.91
N GLN A 117 -10.92 -5.20 3.51
CA GLN A 117 -11.71 -4.36 4.41
C GLN A 117 -13.19 -4.42 3.99
N ILE A 118 -14.07 -4.77 4.93
CA ILE A 118 -15.52 -4.82 4.71
C ILE A 118 -16.21 -3.88 5.70
N PHE A 119 -16.92 -2.88 5.20
CA PHE A 119 -17.87 -2.10 5.99
C PHE A 119 -19.17 -2.89 6.13
N GLN A 120 -19.71 -2.89 7.34
CA GLN A 120 -21.00 -3.51 7.69
C GLN A 120 -21.99 -2.40 8.00
#